data_AF-A0A3R9XI83-F1
#
_entry.id   AF-A0A3R9XI83-F1
#
_cell.length_a   1.000
_cell.length_b   1.000
_cell.length_c   1.000
_cell.angle_alpha   90.00
_cell.angle_beta   90.00
_cell.angle_gamma   90.00
#
_symmetry.space_group_name_H-M   'P 1'
#
loop_
_entity.id
_entity.type
_entity.pdbx_description
1 polymer ?
#
loop_
_entity_poly.entity_id
_entity_poly.type
_entity_poly.pdbx_seq_one_letter_code
_entity_poly.pdbx_strand_id
1 'polypeptide(L)'
;MRPRGARGPRQGGPIMTMTYRRSRPVLSTLSAGIAAAALLLGLAGPAAATPVPPIQDFGTIDGFGQNSEHERITRAALACAPGTAPGAAGACFQPASIRQLAGANGTMGAIGAPDADQALTEAAHCDGADYLNAAGYPRTRAQATSVLLSCIAHLKGEFDRGVEKADVLVNAAGAVSVSDTDLSSDCTFVLGVPGRGKCNAIEGFGRALHGTEDFYSHSNWADQADGRSAIGVANPPGLARTGPAPFLRLAAAAPSASDIPGDLTTGCFSLNPWGCGKRITHGVLNKDNGTIDPATGRATSPTTARGQVAGNFNAAVQTAIADTRAQWDGFRGSLVARYGMVRGQRMACAMTHDDPARDCR
;
A
#
# COMPACT_ATOMS: atom_id res chain seq x y z
N MET A 1 -42.77 53.68 17.64
CA MET A 1 -41.86 54.57 18.41
C MET A 1 -40.42 54.08 18.21
N ARG A 2 -39.54 54.94 17.67
CA ARG A 2 -38.06 54.83 17.73
C ARG A 2 -37.58 55.41 19.09
N PRO A 3 -36.39 55.03 19.60
CA PRO A 3 -35.14 55.79 19.34
C PRO A 3 -33.95 54.86 18.96
N ARG A 4 -33.06 55.21 18.00
CA ARG A 4 -31.81 56.02 18.13
C ARG A 4 -30.94 55.52 19.31
N GLY A 5 -29.69 55.08 19.21
CA GLY A 5 -28.65 55.13 18.18
C GLY A 5 -27.33 55.57 18.84
N ALA A 6 -26.23 54.84 18.67
CA ALA A 6 -24.85 55.37 18.79
C ALA A 6 -23.84 54.42 18.13
N ARG A 7 -23.02 54.99 17.24
CA ARG A 7 -21.90 54.37 16.52
C ARG A 7 -20.57 54.81 17.16
N GLY A 8 -19.55 53.96 17.06
CA GLY A 8 -18.12 54.33 16.97
C GLY A 8 -17.19 53.44 17.80
N PRO A 9 -15.87 53.37 17.50
CA PRO A 9 -15.22 53.33 16.19
C PRO A 9 -14.39 52.03 15.99
N ARG A 10 -14.06 51.74 14.72
CA ARG A 10 -13.15 50.68 14.29
C ARG A 10 -11.70 51.02 14.67
N GLN A 11 -10.99 50.10 15.31
CA GLN A 11 -9.53 50.10 15.32
C GLN A 11 -9.02 49.13 14.25
N GLY A 12 -8.35 49.71 13.24
CA GLY A 12 -7.59 48.96 12.25
C GLY A 12 -6.23 48.61 12.81
N GLY A 13 -5.90 47.32 12.80
CA GLY A 13 -4.53 46.83 13.00
C GLY A 13 -3.68 47.04 11.74
N PRO A 14 -2.35 47.16 11.89
CA PRO A 14 -1.47 47.57 10.81
C PRO A 14 -1.33 46.51 9.71
N ILE A 15 -1.42 46.99 8.47
CA ILE A 15 -1.06 46.27 7.25
C ILE A 15 0.46 46.15 7.22
N MET A 16 0.98 44.93 7.33
CA MET A 16 2.40 44.65 7.17
C MET A 16 2.73 44.61 5.67
N THR A 17 3.18 45.74 5.13
CA THR A 17 3.70 45.86 3.77
C THR A 17 5.07 45.19 3.69
N MET A 18 5.14 43.95 3.20
CA MET A 18 6.40 43.35 2.76
C MET A 18 6.84 44.00 1.45
N THR A 19 7.84 44.88 1.53
CA THR A 19 8.57 45.38 0.37
C THR A 19 9.42 44.26 -0.23
N TYR A 20 9.02 43.78 -1.41
CA TYR A 20 9.79 42.82 -2.21
C TYR A 20 10.98 43.55 -2.88
N ARG A 21 12.19 43.40 -2.32
CA ARG A 21 13.42 43.88 -2.97
C ARG A 21 13.87 42.83 -4.00
N ARG A 22 13.74 43.17 -5.28
CA ARG A 22 14.35 42.41 -6.40
C ARG A 22 15.88 42.49 -6.30
N SER A 23 16.52 41.36 -6.05
CA SER A 23 17.96 41.17 -6.23
C SER A 23 18.18 40.29 -7.47
N ARG A 24 18.95 40.81 -8.43
CA ARG A 24 19.37 40.11 -9.66
C ARG A 24 20.41 39.02 -9.36
N PRO A 25 20.54 37.99 -10.21
CA PRO A 25 21.39 36.82 -9.95
C PRO A 25 22.86 37.15 -10.25
N VAL A 26 23.75 36.70 -9.37
CA VAL A 26 25.17 36.56 -9.67
C VAL A 26 25.42 35.08 -9.94
N LEU A 27 25.81 34.76 -11.18
CA LEU A 27 26.40 33.47 -11.51
C LEU A 27 27.74 33.34 -10.77
N SER A 28 27.94 32.26 -10.03
CA SER A 28 29.28 31.74 -9.75
C SER A 28 29.25 30.22 -9.68
N THR A 29 29.89 29.64 -10.68
CA THR A 29 30.39 28.27 -10.81
C THR A 29 31.23 27.84 -9.60
N LEU A 30 30.96 26.68 -9.00
CA LEU A 30 31.86 25.85 -8.19
C LEU A 30 31.24 24.43 -8.19
N SER A 31 31.66 23.50 -9.06
CA SER A 31 32.88 22.66 -8.99
C SER A 31 32.94 21.74 -7.76
N ALA A 32 32.86 20.45 -8.06
CA ALA A 32 33.23 19.23 -7.36
C ALA A 32 33.94 19.32 -5.99
N GLY A 33 33.51 18.45 -5.06
CA GLY A 33 34.28 18.14 -3.86
C GLY A 33 33.57 17.17 -2.91
N ILE A 34 33.39 15.90 -3.29
CA ILE A 34 33.12 14.83 -2.32
C ILE A 34 34.46 14.46 -1.69
N ALA A 35 34.71 14.93 -0.47
CA ALA A 35 35.86 14.54 0.33
C ALA A 35 35.53 13.26 1.09
N ALA A 36 36.39 12.26 0.88
CA ALA A 36 36.41 10.98 1.57
C ALA A 36 36.62 11.15 3.08
N ALA A 37 35.84 10.42 3.87
CA ALA A 37 36.16 10.12 5.27
C ALA A 37 36.37 8.61 5.38
N ALA A 38 37.61 8.20 5.61
CA ALA A 38 37.96 6.83 5.91
C ALA A 38 39.03 6.78 7.00
N LEU A 39 38.90 5.72 7.80
CA LEU A 39 39.81 5.15 8.79
C LEU A 39 39.89 5.83 10.16
N LEU A 40 39.34 5.14 11.16
CA LEU A 40 40.12 4.44 12.18
C LEU A 40 39.21 3.48 12.98
N LEU A 41 39.45 2.17 12.87
CA LEU A 41 39.10 1.04 13.77
C LEU A 41 39.35 -0.22 12.93
N GLY A 42 40.30 -1.11 13.22
CA GLY A 42 40.55 -1.78 14.49
C GLY A 42 40.46 -3.28 14.17
N LEU A 43 41.59 -4.00 14.28
CA LEU A 43 41.76 -5.39 13.86
C LEU A 43 40.83 -6.34 14.65
N ALA A 44 39.80 -6.87 14.00
CA ALA A 44 39.10 -8.10 14.39
C ALA A 44 38.82 -8.91 13.11
N GLY A 45 39.18 -10.19 13.12
CA GLY A 45 39.22 -11.04 11.92
C GLY A 45 37.88 -11.20 11.20
N PRO A 46 37.89 -11.60 9.92
CA PRO A 46 36.66 -11.77 9.16
C PRO A 46 35.94 -13.04 9.62
N ALA A 47 34.98 -12.89 10.54
CA ALA A 47 33.79 -13.72 10.44
C ALA A 47 33.16 -13.32 9.11
N ALA A 48 33.11 -14.26 8.16
CA ALA A 48 32.39 -14.06 6.91
C ALA A 48 30.92 -13.77 7.26
N ALA A 49 30.57 -12.49 7.31
CA ALA A 49 29.20 -12.06 7.31
C ALA A 49 28.66 -12.46 5.95
N THR A 50 27.90 -13.55 5.91
CA THR A 50 27.03 -13.84 4.78
C THR A 50 26.16 -12.60 4.58
N PRO A 51 26.11 -12.00 3.37
CA PRO A 51 25.20 -10.90 3.09
C PRO A 51 23.80 -11.36 3.48
N VAL A 52 23.14 -10.62 4.37
CA VAL A 52 21.70 -10.79 4.59
C VAL A 52 21.06 -10.38 3.26
N PRO A 53 20.37 -11.29 2.54
CA PRO A 53 19.68 -10.89 1.31
C PRO A 53 18.68 -9.77 1.65
N PRO A 54 18.48 -8.79 0.76
CA PRO A 54 17.43 -7.79 0.95
C PRO A 54 16.11 -8.51 1.20
N ILE A 55 15.36 -8.04 2.19
CA ILE A 55 14.11 -8.66 2.62
C ILE A 55 13.07 -8.37 1.54
N GLN A 56 12.37 -9.40 1.08
CA GLN A 56 11.53 -9.34 -0.11
C GLN A 56 10.10 -9.45 0.38
N ASP A 57 9.32 -8.39 0.26
CA ASP A 57 7.86 -8.45 0.27
C ASP A 57 7.37 -8.86 -1.13
N PHE A 58 6.06 -8.81 -1.42
CA PHE A 58 5.69 -8.82 -2.83
C PHE A 58 6.45 -7.66 -3.48
N GLY A 59 7.22 -7.98 -4.53
CA GLY A 59 8.16 -7.03 -5.05
C GLY A 59 7.48 -5.77 -5.57
N THR A 60 8.12 -4.63 -5.35
CA THR A 60 7.71 -3.37 -5.96
C THR A 60 8.58 -3.02 -7.17
N ILE A 61 9.79 -3.56 -7.24
CA ILE A 61 10.73 -3.33 -8.35
C ILE A 61 11.18 -4.64 -9.00
N ASP A 62 11.58 -4.57 -10.26
CA ASP A 62 12.30 -5.66 -10.93
C ASP A 62 13.77 -5.60 -10.50
N GLY A 63 14.22 -6.53 -9.65
CA GLY A 63 15.61 -6.58 -9.20
C GLY A 63 15.78 -6.97 -7.74
N PHE A 64 17.03 -7.29 -7.37
CA PHE A 64 17.39 -7.76 -6.02
C PHE A 64 16.64 -9.01 -5.53
N GLY A 65 15.96 -9.74 -6.42
CA GLY A 65 15.11 -10.91 -6.13
C GLY A 65 13.60 -10.62 -6.10
N GLN A 66 13.19 -9.36 -6.28
CA GLN A 66 11.80 -8.96 -6.47
C GLN A 66 11.42 -9.00 -7.96
N ASN A 67 10.14 -9.23 -8.28
CA ASN A 67 9.62 -9.24 -9.65
C ASN A 67 8.42 -8.31 -9.85
N SER A 68 8.37 -7.20 -9.11
CA SER A 68 7.22 -6.26 -9.15
C SER A 68 5.86 -6.95 -8.93
N GLU A 69 5.78 -7.91 -8.01
CA GLU A 69 4.55 -8.63 -7.70
C GLU A 69 3.37 -7.70 -7.36
N HIS A 70 3.57 -6.63 -6.59
CA HIS A 70 2.52 -5.64 -6.29
C HIS A 70 1.96 -4.99 -7.56
N GLU A 71 2.85 -4.52 -8.44
CA GLU A 71 2.46 -3.95 -9.73
C GLU A 71 1.61 -4.96 -10.52
N ARG A 72 2.08 -6.21 -10.61
CA ARG A 72 1.46 -7.24 -11.45
C ARG A 72 0.12 -7.71 -10.90
N ILE A 73 -0.01 -7.89 -9.58
CA ILE A 73 -1.26 -8.22 -8.91
C ILE A 73 -2.27 -7.09 -9.13
N THR A 74 -1.88 -5.85 -8.86
CA THR A 74 -2.75 -4.68 -9.03
C THR A 74 -3.20 -4.52 -10.48
N ARG A 75 -2.31 -4.72 -11.46
CA ARG A 75 -2.70 -4.70 -12.87
C ARG A 75 -3.67 -5.83 -13.23
N ALA A 76 -3.38 -7.06 -12.80
CA ALA A 76 -4.26 -8.20 -13.07
C ALA A 76 -5.65 -8.03 -12.41
N ALA A 77 -5.69 -7.32 -11.28
CA ALA A 77 -6.92 -7.02 -10.57
C ALA A 77 -7.72 -5.89 -11.24
N LEU A 78 -7.06 -4.78 -11.58
CA LEU A 78 -7.72 -3.49 -11.82
C LEU A 78 -7.42 -2.83 -13.17
N ALA A 79 -6.47 -3.30 -13.98
CA ALA A 79 -6.22 -2.71 -15.29
C ALA A 79 -7.37 -2.99 -16.26
N CYS A 80 -7.72 -2.02 -17.10
CA CYS A 80 -8.65 -2.28 -18.19
C CYS A 80 -8.02 -3.22 -19.22
N ALA A 81 -8.79 -4.22 -19.66
CA ALA A 81 -8.39 -5.06 -20.79
C ALA A 81 -8.22 -4.18 -22.05
N PRO A 82 -7.30 -4.53 -22.96
CA PRO A 82 -7.08 -3.78 -24.20
C PRO A 82 -8.39 -3.51 -24.95
N GLY A 83 -8.65 -2.24 -25.28
CA GLY A 83 -9.86 -1.82 -25.99
C GLY A 83 -11.13 -1.76 -25.13
N THR A 84 -11.05 -2.00 -23.81
CA THR A 84 -12.17 -1.84 -22.88
C THR A 84 -12.05 -0.52 -22.11
N ALA A 85 -13.18 0.15 -21.92
CA ALA A 85 -13.29 1.32 -21.06
C ALA A 85 -13.71 0.91 -19.64
N PRO A 86 -13.40 1.71 -18.61
CA PRO A 86 -13.86 1.48 -17.24
C PRO A 86 -15.38 1.33 -17.06
N GLY A 87 -16.17 1.81 -18.03
CA GLY A 87 -17.61 1.95 -17.90
C GLY A 87 -18.00 3.10 -16.95
N ALA A 88 -19.29 3.39 -16.86
CA ALA A 88 -19.81 4.55 -16.11
C ALA A 88 -19.47 4.54 -14.60
N ALA A 89 -19.19 3.36 -14.02
CA ALA A 89 -18.89 3.19 -12.61
C ALA A 89 -17.41 2.94 -12.30
N GLY A 90 -16.51 3.06 -13.29
CA GLY A 90 -15.06 2.89 -13.09
C GLY A 90 -14.68 1.47 -12.62
N ALA A 91 -15.01 0.43 -13.39
CA ALA A 91 -14.73 -0.96 -13.00
C ALA A 91 -13.24 -1.36 -13.11
N CYS A 92 -12.48 -0.67 -13.95
CA CYS A 92 -11.05 -0.87 -14.17
C CYS A 92 -10.37 0.47 -14.42
N PHE A 93 -9.05 0.56 -14.30
CA PHE A 93 -8.24 1.76 -14.50
C PHE A 93 -7.61 1.76 -15.89
N GLN A 94 -7.73 2.88 -16.60
CA GLN A 94 -7.09 3.13 -17.87
C GLN A 94 -5.55 3.23 -17.74
N PRO A 95 -4.78 3.09 -18.83
CA PRO A 95 -3.33 2.93 -18.79
C PRO A 95 -2.55 3.98 -17.98
N ALA A 96 -2.87 5.26 -18.09
CA ALA A 96 -2.16 6.29 -17.32
C ALA A 96 -2.56 6.25 -15.84
N SER A 97 -3.82 5.98 -15.55
CA SER A 97 -4.37 5.90 -14.19
C SER A 97 -3.87 4.67 -13.44
N ILE A 98 -3.87 3.49 -14.06
CA ILE A 98 -3.33 2.26 -13.45
C ILE A 98 -1.81 2.37 -13.24
N ARG A 99 -1.10 3.11 -14.09
CA ARG A 99 0.34 3.39 -13.88
C ARG A 99 0.58 4.13 -12.57
N GLN A 100 -0.26 5.10 -12.22
CA GLN A 100 -0.11 5.82 -10.96
C GLN A 100 -0.36 4.88 -9.76
N LEU A 101 -1.36 4.01 -9.85
CA LEU A 101 -1.68 3.08 -8.76
C LEU A 101 -0.63 1.96 -8.62
N ALA A 102 -0.43 1.19 -9.69
CA ALA A 102 0.39 -0.03 -9.70
C ALA A 102 1.89 0.23 -9.88
N GLY A 103 2.27 1.40 -10.41
CA GLY A 103 3.63 1.66 -10.88
C GLY A 103 3.82 1.31 -12.36
N ALA A 104 5.07 1.27 -12.78
CA ALA A 104 5.56 0.95 -14.12
C ALA A 104 7.09 0.80 -14.04
N ASN A 105 7.72 0.33 -15.11
CA ASN A 105 9.17 0.22 -15.16
C ASN A 105 9.88 1.51 -14.69
N GLY A 106 10.66 1.40 -13.62
CA GLY A 106 11.36 2.51 -12.97
C GLY A 106 10.56 3.32 -11.95
N THR A 107 9.32 2.95 -11.63
CA THR A 107 8.45 3.64 -10.67
C THR A 107 7.69 2.65 -9.78
N MET A 108 7.51 2.99 -8.51
CA MET A 108 6.86 2.14 -7.52
C MET A 108 5.31 2.25 -7.54
N GLY A 109 4.78 3.31 -8.19
CA GLY A 109 3.37 3.67 -8.06
C GLY A 109 2.99 4.04 -6.62
N ALA A 110 1.70 4.16 -6.37
CA ALA A 110 1.17 4.34 -5.02
C ALA A 110 1.25 3.06 -4.19
N ILE A 111 1.07 1.89 -4.83
CA ILE A 111 1.11 0.62 -4.12
C ILE A 111 2.50 0.28 -3.59
N GLY A 112 3.56 0.67 -4.29
CA GLY A 112 4.92 0.45 -3.81
C GLY A 112 5.47 1.55 -2.91
N ALA A 113 4.69 2.57 -2.56
CA ALA A 113 5.16 3.67 -1.73
C ALA A 113 5.58 3.23 -0.31
N PRO A 114 4.85 2.33 0.37
CA PRO A 114 5.24 1.87 1.70
C PRO A 114 6.62 1.20 1.76
N ASP A 115 7.05 0.48 0.71
CA ASP A 115 8.40 -0.09 0.63
C ASP A 115 9.53 0.96 0.65
N ALA A 116 9.20 2.21 0.33
CA ALA A 116 10.19 3.29 0.31
C ALA A 116 10.21 4.09 1.61
N ASP A 117 9.04 4.44 2.16
CA ASP A 117 8.93 5.35 3.30
C ASP A 117 8.35 4.73 4.59
N GLN A 118 7.87 3.49 4.51
CA GLN A 118 7.30 2.72 5.61
C GLN A 118 7.89 1.31 5.75
N ALA A 119 9.01 1.00 5.10
CA ALA A 119 9.63 -0.33 5.05
C ALA A 119 9.90 -1.02 6.41
N LEU A 120 9.94 -0.25 7.52
CA LEU A 120 10.13 -0.78 8.89
C LEU A 120 8.86 -0.69 9.75
N THR A 121 7.74 -0.33 9.15
CA THR A 121 6.43 -0.18 9.79
C THR A 121 5.68 -1.50 9.63
N GLU A 122 5.77 -2.40 10.62
CA GLU A 122 5.10 -3.72 10.57
C GLU A 122 3.62 -3.62 10.16
N ALA A 123 2.92 -2.57 10.60
CA ALA A 123 1.51 -2.36 10.28
C ALA A 123 1.23 -2.04 8.80
N ALA A 124 2.21 -1.55 8.05
CA ALA A 124 2.08 -1.30 6.61
C ALA A 124 2.19 -2.59 5.79
N HIS A 125 2.92 -3.59 6.30
CA HIS A 125 3.16 -4.89 5.67
C HIS A 125 2.37 -6.05 6.31
N CYS A 126 1.54 -5.74 7.33
CA CYS A 126 0.79 -6.73 8.10
C CYS A 126 1.64 -7.82 8.79
N ASP A 127 2.88 -7.48 9.11
CA ASP A 127 3.84 -8.33 9.80
C ASP A 127 3.65 -8.32 11.33
N GLY A 128 4.34 -9.24 12.00
CA GLY A 128 4.48 -9.29 13.45
C GLY A 128 3.32 -9.94 14.22
N ALA A 129 2.27 -10.38 13.52
CA ALA A 129 1.13 -11.10 14.11
C ALA A 129 1.36 -12.62 14.14
N ASP A 130 2.60 -13.05 14.41
CA ASP A 130 2.96 -14.46 14.48
C ASP A 130 2.36 -15.17 15.69
N TYR A 131 1.85 -16.37 15.46
CA TYR A 131 1.28 -17.22 16.48
C TYR A 131 1.43 -18.70 16.11
N LEU A 132 1.78 -19.51 17.10
CA LEU A 132 1.73 -20.95 17.01
C LEU A 132 1.08 -21.50 18.28
N ASN A 133 0.07 -22.35 18.12
CA ASN A 133 -0.54 -23.06 19.24
C ASN A 133 0.38 -24.21 19.69
N ALA A 134 1.51 -23.86 20.29
CA ALA A 134 2.50 -24.80 20.80
C ALA A 134 3.01 -24.33 22.18
N ALA A 135 3.26 -25.29 23.06
CA ALA A 135 3.82 -25.02 24.38
C ALA A 135 5.18 -24.29 24.26
N GLY A 136 5.33 -23.20 25.00
CA GLY A 136 6.56 -22.40 25.00
C GLY A 136 6.74 -21.46 23.81
N TYR A 137 5.73 -21.28 22.94
CA TYR A 137 5.80 -20.29 21.88
C TYR A 137 5.87 -18.85 22.47
N PRO A 138 6.74 -17.95 21.98
CA PRO A 138 6.99 -16.65 22.63
C PRO A 138 5.82 -15.66 22.63
N ARG A 139 4.78 -15.89 21.81
CA ARG A 139 3.65 -14.98 21.62
C ARG A 139 2.34 -15.67 21.96
N THR A 140 1.47 -14.96 22.68
CA THR A 140 0.11 -15.44 22.93
C THR A 140 -0.81 -15.12 21.76
N ARG A 141 -1.92 -15.84 21.62
CA ARG A 141 -2.95 -15.55 20.61
C ARG A 141 -3.44 -14.12 20.70
N ALA A 142 -3.72 -13.64 21.92
CA ALA A 142 -4.22 -12.29 22.17
C ALA A 142 -3.23 -11.21 21.71
N GLN A 143 -1.93 -11.42 21.95
CA GLN A 143 -0.88 -10.50 21.50
C GLN A 143 -0.78 -10.46 19.98
N ALA A 144 -0.80 -11.61 19.31
CA ALA A 144 -0.76 -11.69 17.86
C ALA A 144 -2.01 -11.06 17.22
N THR A 145 -3.20 -11.33 17.77
CA THR A 145 -4.45 -10.69 17.36
C THR A 145 -4.38 -9.17 17.52
N SER A 146 -3.83 -8.65 18.62
CA SER A 146 -3.67 -7.21 18.81
C SER A 146 -2.77 -6.56 17.74
N VAL A 147 -1.70 -7.23 17.30
CA VAL A 147 -0.84 -6.71 16.23
C VAL A 147 -1.57 -6.72 14.89
N LEU A 148 -2.28 -7.81 14.56
CA LEU A 148 -3.07 -7.88 13.33
C LEU A 148 -4.15 -6.80 13.27
N LEU A 149 -4.87 -6.57 14.37
CA LEU A 149 -5.89 -5.51 14.43
C LEU A 149 -5.27 -4.11 14.25
N SER A 150 -4.04 -3.89 14.72
CA SER A 150 -3.30 -2.65 14.45
C SER A 150 -2.92 -2.49 12.98
N CYS A 151 -2.51 -3.57 12.29
CA CYS A 151 -2.33 -3.54 10.82
C CYS A 151 -3.64 -3.14 10.13
N ILE A 152 -4.74 -3.84 10.43
CA ILE A 152 -6.04 -3.60 9.78
C ILE A 152 -6.50 -2.15 10.02
N ALA A 153 -6.32 -1.62 11.22
CA ALA A 153 -6.62 -0.23 11.53
C ALA A 153 -5.74 0.76 10.74
N HIS A 154 -4.45 0.46 10.56
CA HIS A 154 -3.54 1.25 9.74
C HIS A 154 -3.98 1.28 8.27
N LEU A 155 -4.20 0.11 7.66
CA LEU A 155 -4.63 -0.01 6.26
C LEU A 155 -5.99 0.65 6.03
N LYS A 156 -6.92 0.51 6.99
CA LYS A 156 -8.20 1.21 6.95
C LYS A 156 -8.04 2.73 7.00
N GLY A 157 -7.09 3.24 7.79
CA GLY A 157 -6.75 4.65 7.82
C GLY A 157 -6.26 5.18 6.46
N GLU A 158 -5.38 4.43 5.78
CA GLU A 158 -4.92 4.78 4.43
C GLU A 158 -6.05 4.75 3.40
N PHE A 159 -6.89 3.72 3.46
CA PHE A 159 -8.08 3.59 2.62
C PHE A 159 -9.03 4.78 2.81
N ASP A 160 -9.36 5.10 4.06
CA ASP A 160 -10.27 6.21 4.41
C ASP A 160 -9.65 7.57 4.02
N ARG A 161 -8.32 7.72 4.11
CA ARG A 161 -7.58 8.88 3.59
C ARG A 161 -7.77 9.00 2.08
N GLY A 162 -7.66 7.91 1.32
CA GLY A 162 -7.94 7.91 -0.11
C GLY A 162 -9.36 8.37 -0.44
N VAL A 163 -10.36 7.84 0.27
CA VAL A 163 -11.79 8.23 0.12
C VAL A 163 -11.99 9.71 0.45
N GLU A 164 -11.34 10.24 1.48
CA GLU A 164 -11.38 11.66 1.81
C GLU A 164 -10.79 12.52 0.68
N LYS A 165 -9.58 12.17 0.22
CA LYS A 165 -8.86 12.96 -0.79
C LYS A 165 -9.53 12.94 -2.16
N ALA A 166 -10.43 12.00 -2.42
CA ALA A 166 -11.25 11.98 -3.62
C ALA A 166 -12.29 13.11 -3.70
N ASP A 167 -12.57 13.84 -2.60
CA ASP A 167 -13.61 14.87 -2.59
C ASP A 167 -13.35 15.98 -3.62
N VAL A 168 -12.09 16.38 -3.77
CA VAL A 168 -11.71 17.48 -4.67
C VAL A 168 -11.73 17.09 -6.16
N LEU A 169 -11.91 15.80 -6.49
CA LEU A 169 -12.02 15.35 -7.88
C LEU A 169 -13.25 15.91 -8.58
N VAL A 170 -14.27 16.28 -7.80
CA VAL A 170 -15.51 16.86 -8.29
C VAL A 170 -15.71 18.21 -7.58
N ASN A 171 -15.87 19.29 -8.33
CA ASN A 171 -16.06 20.62 -7.75
C ASN A 171 -17.46 20.81 -7.14
N ALA A 172 -17.69 21.97 -6.53
CA ALA A 172 -18.97 22.30 -5.88
C ALA A 172 -20.17 22.35 -6.86
N ALA A 173 -19.93 22.58 -8.15
CA ALA A 173 -20.96 22.53 -9.19
C ALA A 173 -21.24 21.09 -9.66
N GLY A 174 -20.57 20.10 -9.08
CA GLY A 174 -20.70 18.69 -9.45
C GLY A 174 -19.89 18.30 -10.68
N ALA A 175 -19.12 19.19 -11.31
CA ALA A 175 -18.29 18.85 -12.46
C ALA A 175 -16.90 18.34 -12.03
N VAL A 176 -16.24 17.54 -12.87
CA VAL A 176 -14.87 17.09 -12.62
C VAL A 176 -13.90 18.27 -12.53
N SER A 177 -13.02 18.27 -11.54
CA SER A 177 -11.97 19.28 -11.37
C SER A 177 -10.75 18.94 -12.23
N VAL A 178 -10.60 19.64 -13.37
CA VAL A 178 -9.51 19.39 -14.33
C VAL A 178 -8.14 19.40 -13.66
N SER A 179 -7.84 20.43 -12.87
CA SER A 179 -6.54 20.60 -12.20
C SER A 179 -6.24 19.50 -11.17
N ASP A 180 -7.27 18.96 -10.52
CA ASP A 180 -7.10 17.90 -9.52
C ASP A 180 -7.03 16.50 -10.15
N THR A 181 -7.55 16.34 -11.37
CA THR A 181 -7.57 15.05 -12.08
C THR A 181 -6.50 14.90 -13.15
N ASP A 182 -5.80 15.97 -13.50
CA ASP A 182 -4.81 15.96 -14.57
C ASP A 182 -3.63 15.00 -14.27
N LEU A 183 -3.26 14.21 -15.28
CA LEU A 183 -2.12 13.30 -15.27
C LEU A 183 -1.11 13.64 -16.39
N SER A 184 -1.10 14.88 -16.89
CA SER A 184 -0.07 15.36 -17.82
C SER A 184 1.35 15.25 -17.26
N SER A 185 1.47 15.19 -15.93
CA SER A 185 2.67 14.81 -15.19
C SER A 185 2.34 13.65 -14.26
N ASP A 186 3.30 12.76 -14.04
CA ASP A 186 3.13 11.64 -13.10
C ASP A 186 2.94 12.15 -11.66
N CYS A 187 2.34 11.31 -10.82
CA CYS A 187 2.22 11.53 -9.39
C CYS A 187 3.55 11.20 -8.68
N THR A 188 3.77 11.80 -7.52
CA THR A 188 4.87 11.44 -6.62
C THR A 188 4.26 10.95 -5.31
N PHE A 189 4.54 9.70 -4.95
CA PHE A 189 3.94 9.05 -3.77
C PHE A 189 4.91 8.88 -2.60
N VAL A 190 6.18 9.11 -2.87
CA VAL A 190 7.28 9.12 -1.90
C VAL A 190 7.63 10.56 -1.53
N LEU A 191 8.37 10.77 -0.44
CA LEU A 191 8.80 12.09 0.07
C LEU A 191 7.72 12.91 0.81
N GLY A 192 6.49 12.38 0.95
CA GLY A 192 5.43 13.00 1.75
C GLY A 192 4.91 14.33 1.20
N VAL A 193 5.12 14.62 -0.09
CA VAL A 193 4.63 15.84 -0.74
C VAL A 193 3.25 15.58 -1.33
N PRO A 194 2.18 16.24 -0.86
CA PRO A 194 0.86 16.07 -1.45
C PRO A 194 0.84 16.47 -2.92
N GLY A 195 0.22 15.63 -3.74
CA GLY A 195 -0.01 15.88 -5.16
C GLY A 195 -1.36 16.51 -5.44
N ARG A 196 -1.79 16.38 -6.70
CA ARG A 196 -3.16 16.69 -7.16
C ARG A 196 -4.17 15.77 -6.46
N GLY A 197 -5.44 16.17 -6.43
CA GLY A 197 -6.51 15.38 -5.81
C GLY A 197 -6.50 13.90 -6.20
N LYS A 198 -6.34 13.61 -7.50
CA LYS A 198 -6.31 12.24 -8.02
C LYS A 198 -5.11 11.47 -7.51
N CYS A 199 -3.94 12.10 -7.45
CA CYS A 199 -2.75 11.48 -6.86
C CYS A 199 -2.99 11.15 -5.40
N ASN A 200 -3.52 12.08 -4.60
CA ASN A 200 -3.72 11.85 -3.17
C ASN A 200 -4.78 10.76 -2.87
N ALA A 201 -5.82 10.67 -3.70
CA ALA A 201 -6.81 9.60 -3.61
C ALA A 201 -6.20 8.23 -3.98
N ILE A 202 -5.41 8.18 -5.06
CA ILE A 202 -4.68 6.98 -5.50
C ILE A 202 -3.64 6.56 -4.46
N GLU A 203 -2.95 7.50 -3.81
CA GLU A 203 -1.95 7.23 -2.78
C GLU A 203 -2.57 6.47 -1.60
N GLY A 204 -3.66 6.99 -1.01
CA GLY A 204 -4.31 6.33 0.11
C GLY A 204 -4.83 4.94 -0.26
N PHE A 205 -5.40 4.79 -1.46
CA PHE A 205 -5.85 3.48 -1.93
C PHE A 205 -4.69 2.50 -2.17
N GLY A 206 -3.63 2.95 -2.84
CA GLY A 206 -2.45 2.13 -3.13
C GLY A 206 -1.72 1.67 -1.87
N ARG A 207 -1.49 2.57 -0.90
CA ARG A 207 -0.87 2.22 0.39
C ARG A 207 -1.72 1.23 1.18
N ALA A 208 -3.04 1.31 1.10
CA ALA A 208 -3.91 0.32 1.71
C ALA A 208 -3.81 -1.05 1.00
N LEU A 209 -3.79 -1.06 -0.34
CA LEU A 209 -3.64 -2.29 -1.11
C LEU A 209 -2.33 -3.02 -0.81
N HIS A 210 -1.24 -2.28 -0.68
CA HIS A 210 0.09 -2.81 -0.36
C HIS A 210 0.05 -3.81 0.80
N GLY A 211 -0.38 -3.37 1.99
CA GLY A 211 -0.46 -4.24 3.16
C GLY A 211 -1.52 -5.34 3.05
N THR A 212 -2.58 -5.15 2.23
CA THR A 212 -3.51 -6.25 1.97
C THR A 212 -2.91 -7.33 1.07
N GLU A 213 -2.06 -6.95 0.11
CA GLU A 213 -1.35 -7.90 -0.75
C GLU A 213 -0.27 -8.63 0.04
N ASP A 214 0.50 -7.92 0.88
CA ASP A 214 1.51 -8.50 1.77
C ASP A 214 0.92 -9.47 2.80
N PHE A 215 -0.28 -9.19 3.29
CA PHE A 215 -0.98 -10.15 4.16
C PHE A 215 -1.08 -11.54 3.50
N TYR A 216 -1.29 -11.65 2.18
CA TYR A 216 -1.39 -12.96 1.52
C TYR A 216 -0.04 -13.60 1.22
N SER A 217 1.04 -12.84 1.06
CA SER A 217 2.39 -13.37 0.87
C SER A 217 3.05 -13.81 2.19
N HIS A 218 2.77 -13.13 3.31
CA HIS A 218 3.45 -13.35 4.60
C HIS A 218 2.57 -13.92 5.71
N SER A 219 1.31 -14.25 5.41
CA SER A 219 0.45 -15.04 6.31
C SER A 219 0.28 -16.48 5.88
N ASN A 220 -0.25 -17.31 6.77
CA ASN A 220 -0.66 -18.67 6.43
C ASN A 220 -2.08 -18.78 5.84
N TRP A 221 -2.70 -17.66 5.42
CA TRP A 221 -4.11 -17.63 5.03
C TRP A 221 -4.43 -18.51 3.81
N ALA A 222 -3.77 -18.24 2.68
CA ALA A 222 -4.06 -18.90 1.41
C ALA A 222 -3.22 -20.17 1.18
N ASP A 223 -2.35 -20.52 2.13
CA ASP A 223 -1.27 -21.46 1.90
C ASP A 223 -1.42 -22.78 2.66
N GLN A 224 -0.52 -23.72 2.34
CA GLN A 224 -0.38 -25.03 2.97
C GLN A 224 1.02 -25.18 3.57
N ALA A 225 1.13 -25.93 4.66
CA ALA A 225 2.42 -26.34 5.20
C ALA A 225 3.10 -27.38 4.29
N ASP A 226 4.43 -27.49 4.35
CA ASP A 226 5.13 -28.60 3.68
C ASP A 226 4.78 -29.91 4.37
N GLY A 227 4.03 -30.78 3.68
CA GLY A 227 3.62 -32.09 4.19
C GLY A 227 4.76 -33.06 4.48
N ARG A 228 5.99 -32.73 4.09
CA ARG A 228 7.21 -33.53 4.36
C ARG A 228 7.92 -33.11 5.65
N SER A 229 7.52 -31.98 6.24
CA SER A 229 8.15 -31.40 7.43
C SER A 229 7.17 -31.36 8.60
N ALA A 230 7.67 -31.57 9.82
CA ALA A 230 6.84 -31.45 11.01
C ALA A 230 6.32 -30.02 11.18
N ILE A 231 5.10 -29.87 11.70
CA ILE A 231 4.55 -28.56 12.03
C ILE A 231 5.35 -27.91 13.15
N GLY A 232 5.75 -26.66 12.97
CA GLY A 232 6.52 -25.91 13.95
C GLY A 232 6.92 -24.54 13.46
N VAL A 233 7.84 -23.89 14.17
CA VAL A 233 8.31 -22.52 13.85
C VAL A 233 8.89 -22.40 12.43
N ALA A 234 9.58 -23.44 11.95
CA ALA A 234 10.17 -23.48 10.62
C ALA A 234 9.21 -24.00 9.52
N ASN A 235 8.03 -24.50 9.89
CA ASN A 235 6.99 -24.97 8.97
C ASN A 235 5.62 -24.79 9.64
N PRO A 236 5.14 -23.55 9.78
CA PRO A 236 3.88 -23.27 10.46
C PRO A 236 2.70 -23.86 9.66
N PRO A 237 1.57 -24.17 10.32
CA PRO A 237 0.36 -24.64 9.64
C PRO A 237 -0.07 -23.67 8.55
N GLY A 238 -0.65 -24.19 7.47
CA GLY A 238 -1.38 -23.41 6.47
C GLY A 238 -2.89 -23.50 6.70
N LEU A 239 -3.65 -22.46 6.37
CA LEU A 239 -5.12 -22.44 6.50
C LEU A 239 -5.85 -22.84 5.20
N ALA A 240 -5.15 -22.88 4.06
CA ALA A 240 -5.67 -23.24 2.75
C ALA A 240 -7.00 -22.54 2.39
N ARG A 241 -7.16 -21.28 2.78
CA ARG A 241 -8.35 -20.47 2.44
C ARG A 241 -8.27 -20.04 0.98
N THR A 242 -9.38 -20.11 0.28
CA THR A 242 -9.45 -19.85 -1.18
C THR A 242 -10.03 -18.49 -1.54
N GLY A 243 -10.47 -17.70 -0.55
CA GLY A 243 -11.08 -16.40 -0.77
C GLY A 243 -10.48 -15.32 0.13
N PRO A 244 -10.77 -14.04 -0.15
CA PRO A 244 -10.27 -12.92 0.64
C PRO A 244 -10.61 -13.03 2.13
N ALA A 245 -9.71 -12.54 2.98
CA ALA A 245 -9.92 -12.49 4.42
C ALA A 245 -11.06 -11.53 4.78
N PRO A 246 -12.17 -12.00 5.38
CA PRO A 246 -13.32 -11.13 5.66
C PRO A 246 -13.02 -9.98 6.63
N PHE A 247 -12.09 -10.19 7.57
CA PHE A 247 -11.66 -9.16 8.51
C PHE A 247 -10.76 -8.08 7.88
N LEU A 248 -10.29 -8.28 6.65
CA LEU A 248 -9.43 -7.35 5.92
C LEU A 248 -10.22 -6.46 4.95
N ARG A 249 -11.56 -6.52 4.96
CA ARG A 249 -12.42 -5.66 4.13
C ARG A 249 -12.45 -4.22 4.67
N LEU A 250 -11.67 -3.32 4.09
CA LEU A 250 -11.39 -2.00 4.68
C LEU A 250 -12.59 -1.05 4.67
N ALA A 251 -13.55 -1.26 3.76
CA ALA A 251 -14.82 -0.53 3.74
C ALA A 251 -15.82 -1.01 4.80
N ALA A 252 -15.62 -2.19 5.39
CA ALA A 252 -16.51 -2.74 6.40
C ALA A 252 -16.25 -2.13 7.79
N ALA A 253 -17.08 -2.49 8.76
CA ALA A 253 -16.80 -2.20 10.17
C ALA A 253 -15.48 -2.86 10.59
N ALA A 254 -14.75 -2.20 11.49
CA ALA A 254 -13.51 -2.75 12.01
C ALA A 254 -13.75 -4.11 12.69
N PRO A 255 -12.92 -5.13 12.42
CA PRO A 255 -13.09 -6.44 13.01
C PRO A 255 -12.77 -6.42 14.51
N SER A 256 -13.34 -7.38 15.22
CA SER A 256 -13.08 -7.70 16.61
C SER A 256 -12.12 -8.88 16.73
N ALA A 257 -11.64 -9.16 17.95
CA ALA A 257 -10.76 -10.29 18.21
C ALA A 257 -11.40 -11.65 17.83
N SER A 258 -12.73 -11.78 17.93
CA SER A 258 -13.46 -13.01 17.58
C SER A 258 -13.56 -13.27 16.07
N ASP A 259 -13.32 -12.26 15.24
CA ASP A 259 -13.33 -12.40 13.78
C ASP A 259 -12.03 -12.99 13.24
N ILE A 260 -10.99 -13.05 14.09
CA ILE A 260 -9.66 -13.54 13.73
C ILE A 260 -9.57 -15.05 13.97
N PRO A 261 -9.25 -15.87 12.96
CA PRO A 261 -9.08 -17.31 13.15
C PRO A 261 -8.00 -17.64 14.18
N GLY A 262 -8.27 -18.62 15.03
CA GLY A 262 -7.35 -19.03 16.11
C GLY A 262 -5.94 -19.40 15.60
N ASP A 263 -5.86 -20.03 14.44
CA ASP A 263 -4.61 -20.54 13.86
C ASP A 263 -4.00 -19.61 12.80
N LEU A 264 -4.51 -18.38 12.63
CA LEU A 264 -3.94 -17.40 11.71
C LEU A 264 -2.58 -16.89 12.23
N THR A 265 -1.57 -16.89 11.38
CA THR A 265 -0.25 -16.31 11.69
C THR A 265 0.24 -15.48 10.53
N THR A 266 0.88 -14.35 10.84
CA THR A 266 1.79 -13.64 9.92
C THR A 266 3.23 -13.80 10.39
N GLY A 267 4.20 -13.32 9.62
CA GLY A 267 5.61 -13.51 9.95
C GLY A 267 6.16 -12.41 10.86
N CYS A 268 7.09 -12.76 11.76
CA CYS A 268 7.90 -11.75 12.44
C CYS A 268 8.95 -11.18 11.47
N PHE A 269 8.99 -9.85 11.35
CA PHE A 269 10.02 -9.12 10.63
C PHE A 269 11.00 -8.45 11.59
N SER A 270 12.29 -8.46 11.26
CA SER A 270 13.32 -7.74 12.02
C SER A 270 14.60 -7.62 11.20
N LEU A 271 15.15 -6.41 11.12
CA LEU A 271 16.50 -6.18 10.58
C LEU A 271 17.61 -6.73 11.49
N ASN A 272 17.34 -6.88 12.79
CA ASN A 272 18.25 -7.55 13.70
C ASN A 272 18.11 -9.08 13.49
N PRO A 273 19.19 -9.81 13.15
CA PRO A 273 19.16 -11.27 12.98
C PRO A 273 18.58 -12.03 14.18
N TRP A 274 18.62 -11.42 15.37
CA TRP A 274 18.11 -12.01 16.62
C TRP A 274 16.74 -11.48 17.04
N GLY A 275 16.18 -10.48 16.35
CA GLY A 275 14.97 -9.79 16.78
C GLY A 275 13.70 -10.64 16.70
N CYS A 276 13.68 -11.67 15.85
CA CYS A 276 12.58 -12.63 15.80
C CYS A 276 12.80 -13.89 16.65
N GLY A 277 14.03 -14.15 17.12
CA GLY A 277 14.32 -15.25 18.05
C GLY A 277 13.70 -16.60 17.65
N LYS A 278 12.80 -17.12 18.50
CA LYS A 278 12.10 -18.42 18.30
C LYS A 278 10.69 -18.27 17.67
N ARG A 279 10.41 -17.13 17.04
CA ARG A 279 9.13 -16.83 16.38
C ARG A 279 9.13 -17.33 14.94
N ILE A 280 7.94 -17.58 14.40
CA ILE A 280 7.74 -17.77 12.97
C ILE A 280 8.17 -16.49 12.28
N THR A 281 9.14 -16.58 11.38
CA THR A 281 9.67 -15.41 10.70
C THR A 281 8.89 -15.13 9.43
N HIS A 282 8.95 -13.86 9.02
CA HIS A 282 8.54 -13.39 7.70
C HIS A 282 9.02 -14.34 6.59
N GLY A 283 10.33 -14.62 6.54
CA GLY A 283 10.90 -15.49 5.50
C GLY A 283 10.39 -16.94 5.50
N VAL A 284 9.87 -17.47 6.61
CA VAL A 284 9.29 -18.82 6.67
C VAL A 284 7.90 -18.87 6.04
N LEU A 285 7.12 -17.79 6.18
CA LEU A 285 5.80 -17.68 5.56
C LEU A 285 5.88 -17.10 4.15
N ASN A 286 6.97 -16.44 3.79
CA ASN A 286 7.14 -15.72 2.54
C ASN A 286 6.89 -16.60 1.29
N LYS A 287 5.96 -16.15 0.46
CA LYS A 287 5.58 -16.74 -0.83
C LYS A 287 5.95 -15.86 -2.02
N ASP A 288 6.78 -14.85 -1.81
CA ASP A 288 7.23 -13.91 -2.83
C ASP A 288 8.15 -14.58 -3.83
N ASN A 289 8.56 -13.78 -4.80
CA ASN A 289 9.52 -14.12 -5.82
C ASN A 289 9.00 -15.25 -6.72
N GLY A 290 8.19 -14.83 -7.68
CA GLY A 290 7.77 -15.64 -8.81
C GLY A 290 7.29 -14.78 -9.97
N THR A 291 6.93 -15.42 -11.07
CA THR A 291 6.44 -14.71 -12.26
C THR A 291 4.92 -14.56 -12.20
N ILE A 292 4.42 -13.33 -12.29
CA ILE A 292 3.00 -13.02 -12.44
C ILE A 292 2.76 -12.37 -13.80
N ASP A 293 1.82 -12.89 -14.58
CA ASP A 293 1.34 -12.23 -15.79
C ASP A 293 0.40 -11.06 -15.38
N PRO A 294 0.77 -9.79 -15.65
CA PRO A 294 -0.03 -8.64 -15.22
C PRO A 294 -1.37 -8.50 -15.95
N ALA A 295 -1.61 -9.23 -17.04
CA ALA A 295 -2.88 -9.21 -17.76
C ALA A 295 -3.84 -10.29 -17.25
N THR A 296 -3.32 -11.47 -16.89
CA THR A 296 -4.15 -12.63 -16.53
C THR A 296 -4.12 -12.97 -15.03
N GLY A 297 -3.11 -12.47 -14.31
CA GLY A 297 -2.84 -12.87 -12.93
C GLY A 297 -2.20 -14.25 -12.80
N ARG A 298 -1.82 -14.92 -13.90
CA ARG A 298 -1.24 -16.25 -13.84
C ARG A 298 0.11 -16.21 -13.12
N ALA A 299 0.21 -16.95 -12.01
CA ALA A 299 1.40 -17.02 -11.16
C ALA A 299 2.17 -18.34 -11.36
N THR A 300 3.47 -18.25 -11.64
CA THR A 300 4.33 -19.40 -11.95
C THR A 300 5.74 -19.22 -11.41
N SER A 301 6.52 -20.31 -11.37
CA SER A 301 7.96 -20.27 -11.06
C SER A 301 8.33 -19.63 -9.70
N PRO A 302 7.68 -20.00 -8.58
CA PRO A 302 8.07 -19.49 -7.27
C PRO A 302 9.47 -19.98 -6.88
N THR A 303 10.24 -19.12 -6.23
CA THR A 303 11.61 -19.44 -5.79
C THR A 303 11.73 -19.60 -4.27
N THR A 304 10.77 -19.04 -3.51
CA THR A 304 10.74 -19.16 -2.05
C THR A 304 10.34 -20.56 -1.62
N ALA A 305 10.91 -21.03 -0.51
CA ALA A 305 10.65 -22.38 0.00
C ALA A 305 9.16 -22.61 0.27
N ARG A 306 8.45 -21.63 0.86
CA ARG A 306 7.02 -21.72 1.12
C ARG A 306 6.19 -21.54 -0.16
N GLY A 307 6.61 -20.66 -1.07
CA GLY A 307 5.95 -20.47 -2.37
C GLY A 307 5.93 -21.72 -3.26
N GLN A 308 6.99 -22.54 -3.18
CA GLN A 308 7.12 -23.81 -3.93
C GLN A 308 6.25 -24.96 -3.41
N VAL A 309 5.74 -24.85 -2.18
CA VAL A 309 4.89 -25.89 -1.59
C VAL A 309 3.50 -25.84 -2.22
N ALA A 310 3.05 -26.95 -2.82
CA ALA A 310 1.65 -27.21 -3.17
C ALA A 310 0.90 -26.07 -3.89
N GLY A 311 1.58 -25.25 -4.69
CA GLY A 311 0.97 -24.12 -5.40
C GLY A 311 0.68 -22.88 -4.53
N ASN A 312 1.29 -22.78 -3.35
CA ASN A 312 1.10 -21.69 -2.39
C ASN A 312 1.27 -20.30 -3.00
N PHE A 313 2.29 -20.08 -3.84
CA PHE A 313 2.47 -18.79 -4.51
C PHE A 313 1.26 -18.41 -5.36
N ASN A 314 0.75 -19.34 -6.17
CA ASN A 314 -0.42 -19.09 -6.98
C ASN A 314 -1.67 -18.86 -6.11
N ALA A 315 -1.85 -19.61 -5.04
CA ALA A 315 -2.98 -19.40 -4.13
C ALA A 315 -2.96 -18.02 -3.46
N ALA A 316 -1.78 -17.57 -3.01
CA ALA A 316 -1.59 -16.22 -2.47
C ALA A 316 -1.90 -15.15 -3.52
N VAL A 317 -1.33 -15.24 -4.72
CA VAL A 317 -1.55 -14.28 -5.81
C VAL A 317 -3.03 -14.21 -6.22
N GLN A 318 -3.69 -15.35 -6.44
CA GLN A 318 -5.11 -15.34 -6.83
C GLN A 318 -5.99 -14.74 -5.73
N THR A 319 -5.66 -15.00 -4.46
CA THR A 319 -6.41 -14.43 -3.33
C THR A 319 -6.19 -12.93 -3.22
N ALA A 320 -4.95 -12.45 -3.39
CA ALA A 320 -4.61 -11.04 -3.43
C ALA A 320 -5.33 -10.31 -4.57
N ILE A 321 -5.34 -10.87 -5.79
CA ILE A 321 -6.10 -10.31 -6.93
C ILE A 321 -7.60 -10.19 -6.59
N ALA A 322 -8.17 -11.25 -6.01
CA ALA A 322 -9.58 -11.26 -5.63
C ALA A 322 -9.88 -10.22 -4.55
N ASP A 323 -8.98 -10.04 -3.57
CA ASP A 323 -9.14 -9.04 -2.52
C ASP A 323 -8.96 -7.63 -3.08
N THR A 324 -7.94 -7.35 -3.87
CA THR A 324 -7.70 -6.05 -4.52
C THR A 324 -8.91 -5.57 -5.32
N ARG A 325 -9.57 -6.46 -6.09
CA ARG A 325 -10.84 -6.16 -6.77
C ARG A 325 -11.94 -5.76 -5.78
N ALA A 326 -12.03 -6.51 -4.69
CA ALA A 326 -13.08 -6.33 -3.71
C ALA A 326 -12.83 -5.12 -2.78
N GLN A 327 -11.57 -4.72 -2.58
CA GLN A 327 -11.20 -3.44 -1.95
C GLN A 327 -11.57 -2.27 -2.85
N TRP A 328 -11.38 -2.38 -4.18
CA TRP A 328 -11.84 -1.35 -5.11
C TRP A 328 -13.37 -1.20 -5.09
N ASP A 329 -14.11 -2.32 -5.06
CA ASP A 329 -15.57 -2.29 -4.89
C ASP A 329 -15.98 -1.59 -3.59
N GLY A 330 -15.29 -1.91 -2.49
CA GLY A 330 -15.46 -1.23 -1.20
C GLY A 330 -15.17 0.25 -1.29
N PHE A 331 -14.09 0.65 -1.98
CA PHE A 331 -13.68 2.06 -2.13
C PHE A 331 -14.75 2.87 -2.85
N ARG A 332 -15.26 2.34 -3.98
CA ARG A 332 -16.38 2.95 -4.71
C ARG A 332 -17.64 3.04 -3.84
N GLY A 333 -17.94 1.99 -3.08
CA GLY A 333 -19.03 1.98 -2.12
C GLY A 333 -18.89 3.09 -1.06
N SER A 334 -17.69 3.27 -0.50
CA SER A 334 -17.40 4.31 0.49
C SER A 334 -17.50 5.72 -0.09
N LEU A 335 -17.10 5.95 -1.34
CA LEU A 335 -17.32 7.23 -2.02
C LEU A 335 -18.81 7.55 -2.15
N VAL A 336 -19.62 6.58 -2.58
CA VAL A 336 -21.08 6.74 -2.72
C VAL A 336 -21.75 6.95 -1.36
N ALA A 337 -21.36 6.18 -0.34
CA ALA A 337 -21.90 6.30 1.01
C ALA A 337 -21.59 7.67 1.63
N ARG A 338 -20.39 8.20 1.39
CA ARG A 338 -19.94 9.47 1.98
C ARG A 338 -20.43 10.71 1.23
N TYR A 339 -20.43 10.68 -0.11
CA TYR A 339 -20.64 11.86 -0.95
C TYR A 339 -21.95 11.82 -1.76
N GLY A 340 -22.73 10.75 -1.62
CA GLY A 340 -23.95 10.52 -2.39
C GLY A 340 -23.68 9.87 -3.76
N MET A 341 -24.71 9.23 -4.31
CA MET A 341 -24.61 8.37 -5.50
C MET A 341 -23.94 9.04 -6.70
N VAL A 342 -24.46 10.19 -7.14
CA VAL A 342 -23.98 10.87 -8.36
C VAL A 342 -22.54 11.36 -8.18
N ARG A 343 -22.25 12.03 -7.07
CA ARG A 343 -20.93 12.62 -6.82
C ARG A 343 -19.88 11.51 -6.60
N GLY A 344 -20.21 10.51 -5.79
CA GLY A 344 -19.31 9.38 -5.51
C GLY A 344 -18.99 8.54 -6.75
N GLN A 345 -19.98 8.28 -7.61
CA GLN A 345 -19.73 7.60 -8.90
C GLN A 345 -18.83 8.43 -9.83
N ARG A 346 -19.01 9.76 -9.87
CA ARG A 346 -18.16 10.65 -10.66
C ARG A 346 -16.73 10.72 -10.12
N MET A 347 -16.53 10.68 -8.80
CA MET A 347 -15.20 10.54 -8.19
C MET A 347 -14.54 9.22 -8.59
N ALA A 348 -15.26 8.09 -8.49
CA ALA A 348 -14.76 6.78 -8.91
C ALA A 348 -14.37 6.77 -10.40
N CYS A 349 -15.23 7.33 -11.26
CA CYS A 349 -14.93 7.50 -12.68
C CYS A 349 -13.64 8.33 -12.88
N ALA A 350 -13.48 9.43 -12.15
CA ALA A 350 -12.30 10.29 -12.29
C ALA A 350 -10.99 9.63 -11.85
N MET A 351 -11.04 8.71 -10.87
CA MET A 351 -9.88 7.92 -10.47
C MET A 351 -9.44 6.95 -11.57
N THR A 352 -10.38 6.38 -12.32
CA THR A 352 -10.09 5.32 -13.28
C THR A 352 -9.80 5.78 -14.70
N HIS A 353 -10.23 6.99 -15.07
CA HIS A 353 -10.07 7.51 -16.44
C HIS A 353 -8.84 8.40 -16.59
N ASP A 354 -8.16 8.33 -17.72
CA ASP A 354 -6.98 9.13 -18.05
C ASP A 354 -7.35 10.57 -18.41
N ASP A 355 -8.55 10.80 -18.97
CA ASP A 355 -9.14 12.14 -19.19
C ASP A 355 -10.54 12.25 -18.52
N PRO A 356 -10.59 12.40 -17.18
CA PRO A 356 -11.84 12.48 -16.45
C PRO A 356 -12.76 13.64 -16.87
N ALA A 357 -12.19 14.78 -17.25
CA ALA A 357 -12.96 15.97 -17.62
C ALA A 357 -13.78 15.73 -18.90
N ARG A 358 -13.24 14.91 -19.81
CA ARG A 358 -13.96 14.46 -21.00
C ARG A 358 -14.93 13.33 -20.67
N ASP A 359 -14.48 12.32 -19.93
CA ASP A 359 -15.12 11.01 -19.86
C ASP A 359 -16.16 10.86 -18.72
N CYS A 360 -16.07 11.67 -17.66
CA CYS A 360 -16.86 11.51 -16.43
C CYS A 360 -17.90 12.63 -16.21
N ARG A 361 -18.78 12.82 -17.19
CA ARG A 361 -19.77 13.93 -17.22
C ARG A 361 -21.05 13.67 -16.44
#